data_AF-A0A450X712-F1
#
_entry.id   AF-A0A450X712-F1
#
_cell.length_a   1.000
_cell.length_b   1.000
_cell.length_c   1.000
_cell.angle_alpha   90.00
_cell.angle_beta   90.00
_cell.angle_gamma   90.00
#
_symmetry.space_group_name_H-M   'P 1'
#
loop_
_entity.id
_entity.type
_entity.pdbx_description
1 polymer ?
#
loop_
_entity_poly.entity_id
_entity_poly.type
_entity_poly.pdbx_seq_one_letter_code
_entity_poly.pdbx_strand_id
1 'polypeptide(L)'
;MSYSTKRKWMDRLYQFSPEQQKALLALSHDKYKWRTKDRLLSVTGLNEQSLEKTLSELISEDLVLPSFSQQKDIIFGLAERVS
;
A
#
# COMPACT_ATOMS: atom_id res chain seq x y z
N MET A 1 -5.43 17.27 -1.32
CA MET A 1 -5.59 15.87 -0.90
C MET A 1 -5.00 15.73 0.50
N SER A 2 -5.76 15.20 1.47
CA SER A 2 -5.24 14.97 2.84
C SER A 2 -4.73 13.54 2.93
N TYR A 3 -3.49 13.41 3.40
CA TYR A 3 -2.86 12.13 3.73
C TYR A 3 -2.61 12.15 5.24
N SER A 4 -3.15 11.19 5.99
CA SER A 4 -2.94 11.12 7.44
C SER A 4 -1.46 10.87 7.79
N THR A 5 -0.85 11.86 8.44
CA THR A 5 0.56 11.89 8.86
C THR A 5 0.87 11.18 10.18
N LYS A 6 -0.13 10.52 10.82
CA LYS A 6 0.01 9.90 12.16
C LYS A 6 0.14 8.38 12.09
N ARG A 7 1.16 7.85 11.40
CA ARG A 7 1.30 6.39 11.19
C ARG A 7 2.70 5.89 11.51
N LYS A 8 2.83 4.75 12.19
CA LYS A 8 4.13 4.29 12.72
C LYS A 8 5.10 3.90 11.62
N TRP A 9 4.59 3.50 10.45
CA TRP A 9 5.43 3.26 9.28
C TRP A 9 6.04 4.56 8.72
N MET A 10 5.41 5.74 8.92
CA MET A 10 5.97 7.01 8.47
C MET A 10 7.22 7.40 9.27
N ASP A 11 7.32 7.00 10.53
CA ASP A 11 8.54 7.20 11.34
C ASP A 11 9.74 6.41 10.77
N ARG A 12 9.45 5.35 9.99
CA ARG A 12 10.42 4.50 9.30
C ARG A 12 10.50 4.79 7.80
N LEU A 13 9.90 5.88 7.31
CA LEU A 13 9.80 6.18 5.88
C LEU A 13 11.15 6.09 5.14
N TYR A 14 12.20 6.61 5.78
CA TYR A 14 13.56 6.66 5.23
C TYR A 14 14.24 5.29 5.09
N GLN A 15 13.72 4.25 5.76
CA GLN A 15 14.25 2.89 5.67
C GLN A 15 13.69 2.13 4.45
N PHE A 16 12.60 2.62 3.86
CA PHE A 16 11.95 2.01 2.71
C PHE A 16 12.54 2.49 1.39
N SER A 17 12.51 1.62 0.38
CA SER A 17 12.87 1.97 -0.99
C SER A 17 11.92 3.02 -1.57
N PRO A 18 12.33 3.78 -2.62
CA PRO A 18 11.43 4.74 -3.27
C PRO A 18 10.12 4.12 -3.78
N GLU A 19 10.17 2.85 -4.20
CA GLU A 19 9.00 2.11 -4.68
C GLU A 19 8.05 1.76 -3.52
N GLN A 20 8.61 1.28 -2.41
CA GLN A 20 7.89 1.00 -1.17
C GLN A 20 7.24 2.26 -0.60
N GLN A 21 7.98 3.38 -0.56
CA GLN A 21 7.43 4.67 -0.11
C GLN A 21 6.22 5.09 -0.95
N LYS A 22 6.30 4.98 -2.28
CA LYS A 22 5.17 5.27 -3.18
C LYS A 22 3.97 4.36 -2.91
N ALA A 23 4.19 3.06 -2.73
CA ALA A 23 3.12 2.11 -2.43
C ALA A 23 2.46 2.40 -1.08
N LEU A 24 3.25 2.63 -0.02
CA LEU A 24 2.75 2.96 1.32
C LEU A 24 1.99 4.29 1.31
N LEU A 25 2.50 5.32 0.63
CA LEU A 25 1.79 6.59 0.46
C LEU A 25 0.46 6.42 -0.31
N ALA A 26 0.42 5.62 -1.37
CA ALA A 26 -0.80 5.35 -2.13
C ALA A 26 -1.87 4.64 -1.27
N LEU A 27 -1.43 3.67 -0.45
CA LEU A 27 -2.29 2.98 0.52
C LEU A 27 -2.64 3.85 1.73
N SER A 28 -1.90 4.94 1.96
CA SER A 28 -2.13 5.86 3.07
C SER A 28 -3.35 6.76 2.89
N HIS A 29 -4.04 6.69 1.76
CA HIS A 29 -5.12 7.61 1.42
C HIS A 29 -6.31 7.57 2.42
N ASP A 30 -6.69 8.70 3.00
CA ASP A 30 -7.69 8.77 4.08
C ASP A 30 -9.06 8.20 3.70
N LYS A 31 -9.54 8.46 2.48
CA LYS A 31 -10.85 8.00 2.00
C LYS A 31 -10.91 6.50 1.65
N TYR A 32 -9.80 5.89 1.23
CA TYR A 32 -9.80 4.54 0.65
C TYR A 32 -8.86 3.65 1.46
N LYS A 33 -9.44 2.79 2.33
CA LYS A 33 -8.68 1.86 3.17
C LYS A 33 -8.09 0.69 2.39
N TRP A 34 -8.81 0.26 1.35
CA TRP A 34 -8.45 -0.84 0.47
C TRP A 34 -8.29 -0.34 -0.96
N ARG A 35 -7.33 -0.89 -1.71
CA ARG A 35 -7.11 -0.58 -3.13
C ARG A 35 -6.82 -1.84 -3.93
N THR A 36 -7.33 -1.88 -5.16
CA THR A 36 -6.97 -2.92 -6.13
C THR A 36 -5.57 -2.69 -6.68
N LYS A 37 -4.96 -3.75 -7.23
CA LYS A 37 -3.66 -3.68 -7.91
C LYS A 37 -3.63 -2.61 -9.00
N ASP A 38 -4.65 -2.56 -9.86
CA ASP A 38 -4.74 -1.58 -10.95
C ASP A 38 -4.72 -0.13 -10.46
N ARG A 39 -5.43 0.13 -9.36
CA ARG A 39 -5.45 1.47 -8.73
C ARG A 39 -4.10 1.81 -8.12
N LEU A 40 -3.35 0.83 -7.63
CA LEU A 40 -2.00 1.06 -7.14
C LEU A 40 -1.05 1.35 -8.29
N LEU A 41 -1.09 0.58 -9.38
CA LEU A 41 -0.28 0.83 -10.59
C LEU A 41 -0.50 2.26 -11.12
N SER A 42 -1.76 2.66 -11.26
CA SER A 42 -2.12 3.99 -11.76
C SER A 42 -1.63 5.13 -10.86
N VAL A 43 -1.57 4.93 -9.54
CA VAL A 43 -1.23 6.00 -8.59
C VAL A 43 0.26 6.04 -8.26
N THR A 44 0.93 4.89 -8.20
CA THR A 44 2.37 4.82 -7.91
C THR A 44 3.21 5.07 -9.15
N GLY A 45 2.66 4.85 -10.35
CA GLY A 45 3.38 4.90 -11.62
C GLY A 45 4.46 3.82 -11.74
N LEU A 46 4.39 2.79 -10.89
CA LEU A 46 5.27 1.62 -10.97
C LEU A 46 4.77 0.69 -12.08
N ASN A 47 5.71 -0.03 -12.69
CA ASN A 47 5.34 -1.14 -13.57
C ASN A 47 4.81 -2.32 -12.73
N GLU A 48 4.17 -3.27 -13.40
CA GLU A 48 3.52 -4.40 -12.73
C GLU A 48 4.48 -5.23 -11.87
N GLN A 49 5.66 -5.54 -12.41
CA GLN A 49 6.66 -6.37 -11.76
C GLN A 49 7.25 -5.71 -10.50
N SER A 50 7.60 -4.42 -10.57
CA SER A 50 8.08 -3.63 -9.44
C SER A 50 7.02 -3.51 -8.37
N LEU A 51 5.74 -3.29 -8.76
CA LEU A 51 4.65 -3.20 -7.79
C LEU A 51 4.44 -4.54 -7.08
N GLU A 52 4.41 -5.66 -7.80
CA GLU A 52 4.26 -6.99 -7.20
C GLU A 52 5.37 -7.30 -6.20
N LYS A 53 6.62 -7.05 -6.60
CA LYS A 53 7.78 -7.22 -5.72
C LYS A 53 7.64 -6.36 -4.47
N THR A 54 7.34 -5.07 -4.66
CA THR A 54 7.14 -4.10 -3.57
C THR A 54 6.03 -4.55 -2.62
N LEU A 55 4.88 -4.99 -3.14
CA LEU A 55 3.78 -5.46 -2.32
C LEU A 55 4.15 -6.73 -1.56
N SER A 56 4.85 -7.67 -2.19
CA SER A 56 5.30 -8.90 -1.53
C SER A 56 6.27 -8.63 -0.37
N GLU A 57 7.18 -7.68 -0.54
CA GLU A 57 8.09 -7.23 0.54
C GLU A 57 7.30 -6.59 1.68
N LEU A 58 6.43 -5.64 1.37
CA LEU A 58 5.60 -4.95 2.37
C LEU A 58 4.61 -5.88 3.11
N ILE A 59 4.15 -6.94 2.45
CA ILE A 59 3.34 -8.00 3.06
C ILE A 59 4.19 -8.84 4.02
N SER A 60 5.42 -9.18 3.61
CA SER A 60 6.34 -9.95 4.45
C SER A 60 6.80 -9.17 5.69
N GLU A 61 6.75 -7.84 5.65
CA GLU A 61 7.03 -6.95 6.78
C GLU A 61 5.79 -6.60 7.61
N ASP A 62 4.64 -7.24 7.37
CA ASP A 62 3.37 -6.99 8.06
C ASP A 62 2.86 -5.53 7.95
N LEU A 63 3.31 -4.79 6.94
CA LEU A 63 2.90 -3.40 6.69
C LEU A 63 1.65 -3.32 5.82
N VAL A 64 1.50 -4.27 4.91
CA VAL A 64 0.38 -4.35 3.96
C VAL A 64 -0.31 -5.70 4.11
N LEU A 65 -1.63 -5.68 4.17
CA LEU A 65 -2.45 -6.89 4.20
C LEU A 65 -3.18 -7.05 2.87
N PRO A 66 -3.10 -8.23 2.24
CA PRO A 66 -3.98 -8.60 1.15
C PRO A 66 -5.33 -9.08 1.70
N SER A 67 -6.40 -8.82 0.95
CA SER A 67 -7.73 -9.36 1.21
C SER A 67 -8.48 -9.56 -0.11
N PHE A 68 -9.65 -10.20 -0.05
CA PHE A 68 -10.53 -10.34 -1.19
C PHE A 68 -11.73 -9.41 -1.03
N SER A 69 -12.03 -8.66 -2.08
CA SER A 69 -13.26 -7.88 -2.13
C SER A 69 -14.49 -8.79 -2.27
N GLN A 70 -15.68 -8.23 -2.07
CA GLN A 70 -16.95 -8.94 -2.31
C GLN A 70 -17.07 -9.44 -3.76
N GLN A 71 -16.35 -8.83 -4.70
CA GLN A 71 -16.32 -9.19 -6.12
C GLN A 71 -15.20 -10.18 -6.47
N LYS A 72 -14.51 -10.73 -5.47
CA LYS A 72 -13.37 -11.66 -5.59
C LYS A 72 -12.08 -11.03 -6.17
N ASP A 73 -12.02 -9.71 -6.29
CA ASP A 73 -10.77 -9.02 -6.62
C ASP A 73 -9.82 -8.97 -5.41
N ILE A 74 -8.52 -9.12 -5.67
CA ILE A 74 -7.48 -8.92 -4.65
C ILE A 74 -7.34 -7.43 -4.37
N ILE A 75 -7.48 -7.08 -3.08
CA ILE A 75 -7.33 -5.73 -2.56
C ILE A 75 -6.23 -5.68 -1.51
N PHE A 76 -5.55 -4.55 -1.43
CA PHE A 76 -4.44 -4.31 -0.51
C PHE A 76 -4.79 -3.13 0.38
N GLY A 77 -4.47 -3.26 1.67
CA GLY A 77 -4.67 -2.22 2.67
C GLY A 77 -3.46 -2.14 3.60
N LEU A 78 -3.22 -0.97 4.19
CA LEU A 78 -2.22 -0.86 5.25
C LEU A 78 -2.69 -1.60 6.49
N ALA A 79 -1.84 -2.45 7.05
CA ALA A 79 -2.14 -3.26 8.23
C ALA A 79 -2.72 -2.42 9.38
N GLU A 80 -2.09 -1.28 9.67
CA GLU A 80 -2.54 -0.34 10.72
C GLU A 80 -3.95 0.24 10.53
N ARG A 81 -4.58 0.06 9.37
CA ARG A 81 -5.92 0.60 9.06
C ARG A 81 -7.00 -0.43 8.86
N VAL A 82 -6.59 -1.65 8.54
CA VAL A 82 -7.49 -2.73 8.13
C VAL A 82 -7.43 -3.92 9.07
N SER A 83 -6.43 -3.98 9.95
CA SER A 83 -6.39 -4.87 11.12
C SER A 83 -7.36 -4.43 12.21
#